data_AF-A0A2X0IQ73-F1
#
_entry.id   AF-A0A2X0IQ73-F1
#
_cell.length_a   1.000
_cell.length_b   1.000
_cell.length_c   1.000
_cell.angle_alpha   90.00
_cell.angle_beta   90.00
_cell.angle_gamma   90.00
#
_symmetry.space_group_name_H-M   'P 1'
#
loop_
_entity.id
_entity.type
_entity.pdbx_description
1 polymer ?
#
loop_
_entity_poly.entity_id
_entity_poly.type
_entity_poly.pdbx_seq_one_letter_code
_entity_poly.pdbx_strand_id
1 'polypeptide(L)'
;MTATPASPQQTAARVEELLDRLAAQDPAAAATAEELVRALMEFYGAGLARAVGLLSGRSGAPLSALLDDEVTAGLLVLHELHPDDLPTRVDRALRASGAGSLEIAELDATAGRLTLRQVDDGAHGCGCPSTNAALREQVEASLSCFAPELTTVEIATAERGPSLLQIGIRPGAPAAATEAR
;
A
#
# COMPACT_ATOMS: atom_id res chain seq x y z
N MET A 1 12.13 22.67 -6.53
CA MET A 1 11.12 21.73 -7.05
C MET A 1 11.71 20.35 -6.93
N THR A 2 11.51 19.68 -5.80
CA THR A 2 11.86 18.26 -5.67
C THR A 2 10.83 17.50 -6.49
N ALA A 3 11.25 16.95 -7.64
CA ALA A 3 10.40 16.05 -8.40
C ALA A 3 10.00 14.91 -7.47
N THR A 4 8.70 14.61 -7.40
CA THR A 4 8.24 13.37 -6.75
C THR A 4 9.00 12.23 -7.42
N PRO A 5 9.75 11.43 -6.65
CA PRO A 5 10.47 10.30 -7.22
C PRO A 5 9.47 9.38 -7.92
N ALA A 6 9.77 8.97 -9.15
CA ALA A 6 8.92 8.07 -9.90
C ALA A 6 8.82 6.73 -9.17
N SER A 7 7.62 6.15 -9.10
CA SER A 7 7.45 4.82 -8.51
C SER A 7 8.20 3.76 -9.34
N PRO A 8 8.51 2.59 -8.76
CA PRO A 8 9.11 1.48 -9.51
C PRO A 8 8.31 1.12 -10.77
N GLN A 9 6.97 1.12 -10.70
CA GLN A 9 6.07 0.82 -11.80
C GLN A 9 6.12 1.88 -12.90
N GLN A 10 6.14 3.17 -12.52
CA GLN A 10 6.29 4.26 -13.48
C GLN A 10 7.63 4.18 -14.22
N THR A 11 8.68 3.81 -13.49
CA THR A 11 10.01 3.61 -14.06
C THR A 11 10.03 2.42 -15.02
N ALA A 12 9.44 1.28 -14.63
CA ALA A 12 9.33 0.10 -15.48
C ALA A 12 8.57 0.38 -16.78
N ALA A 13 7.38 0.98 -16.68
CA ALA A 13 6.58 1.37 -17.84
C ALA A 13 7.34 2.32 -18.79
N ARG A 14 8.15 3.22 -18.23
CA ARG A 14 8.97 4.13 -19.04
C ARG A 14 10.10 3.39 -19.77
N VAL A 15 10.74 2.42 -19.12
CA VAL A 15 11.77 1.58 -19.75
C VAL A 15 11.15 0.75 -20.87
N GLU A 16 10.00 0.11 -20.63
CA GLU A 16 9.26 -0.66 -21.64
C GLU A 16 8.91 0.20 -22.86
N GLU A 17 8.34 1.39 -22.67
CA GLU A 17 8.01 2.31 -23.77
C GLU A 17 9.25 2.66 -24.61
N LEU A 18 10.41 2.87 -23.97
CA LEU A 18 11.66 3.18 -24.67
C LEU A 18 12.18 1.98 -25.45
N LEU A 19 12.09 0.77 -24.90
CA LEU A 19 12.48 -0.47 -25.57
C LEU A 19 11.56 -0.76 -26.76
N ASP A 20 10.25 -0.60 -26.62
CA ASP A 20 9.28 -0.77 -27.71
C ASP A 20 9.56 0.20 -28.87
N ARG A 21 9.86 1.47 -28.53
CA ARG A 21 10.21 2.49 -29.52
C ARG A 21 11.52 2.15 -30.25
N LEU A 22 12.51 1.61 -29.54
CA LEU A 22 13.74 1.13 -30.16
C LEU A 22 13.45 -0.06 -31.08
N ALA A 23 12.64 -1.03 -30.63
CA ALA A 23 12.31 -2.23 -31.39
C ALA A 23 11.55 -1.92 -32.68
N ALA A 24 10.66 -0.91 -32.64
CA ALA A 24 9.95 -0.42 -33.81
C ALA A 24 10.87 0.21 -34.87
N GLN A 25 12.04 0.70 -34.49
CA GLN A 25 13.02 1.31 -35.39
C GLN A 25 14.10 0.31 -35.83
N ASP A 26 14.65 -0.43 -34.88
CA ASP A 26 15.69 -1.43 -35.06
C ASP A 26 15.66 -2.47 -33.92
N PRO A 27 15.22 -3.72 -34.19
CA PRO A 27 15.21 -4.79 -33.20
C PRO A 27 16.59 -5.09 -32.58
N ALA A 28 17.69 -4.88 -33.30
CA ALA A 28 19.04 -5.10 -32.77
C ALA A 28 19.44 -4.02 -31.75
N ALA A 29 19.00 -2.78 -31.97
CA ALA A 29 19.20 -1.68 -31.01
C ALA A 29 18.42 -1.93 -29.71
N ALA A 30 17.18 -2.45 -29.80
CA ALA A 30 16.40 -2.84 -28.64
C ALA A 30 17.07 -3.94 -27.81
N ALA A 31 17.56 -5.00 -28.46
CA ALA A 31 18.30 -6.07 -27.79
C ALA A 31 19.56 -5.56 -27.08
N THR A 32 20.31 -4.65 -27.72
CA THR A 32 21.48 -4.01 -27.11
C THR A 32 21.10 -3.16 -25.90
N ALA A 33 19.98 -2.44 -25.98
CA ALA A 33 19.48 -1.64 -24.85
C ALA A 33 19.01 -2.52 -23.69
N GLU A 34 18.36 -3.66 -23.95
CA GLU A 34 18.02 -4.65 -22.91
C GLU A 34 19.26 -5.20 -22.21
N GLU A 35 20.31 -5.53 -22.97
CA GLU A 35 21.60 -5.97 -22.40
C GLU A 35 22.23 -4.87 -21.53
N LEU A 36 22.19 -3.61 -21.98
CA LEU A 36 22.64 -2.46 -21.19
C LEU A 36 21.85 -2.33 -19.88
N VAL A 37 20.51 -2.40 -19.93
CA VAL A 37 19.66 -2.34 -18.72
C VAL A 37 20.01 -3.48 -17.77
N ARG A 38 20.17 -4.71 -18.28
CA ARG A 38 20.54 -5.87 -17.46
C ARG A 38 21.89 -5.67 -16.78
N ALA A 39 22.91 -5.19 -17.50
CA ALA A 39 24.23 -4.92 -16.95
C ALA A 39 24.22 -3.84 -15.86
N LEU A 40 23.43 -2.77 -16.07
CA LEU A 40 23.26 -1.72 -15.06
C LEU A 40 22.51 -2.22 -13.83
N MET A 41 21.43 -2.99 -14.01
CA MET A 41 20.66 -3.59 -12.91
C MET A 41 21.51 -4.55 -12.07
N GLU A 42 22.35 -5.36 -12.70
CA GLU A 42 23.29 -6.23 -12.00
C GLU A 42 24.33 -5.42 -11.20
N PHE A 43 24.93 -4.40 -11.82
CA PHE A 43 25.93 -3.56 -11.15
C PHE A 43 25.36 -2.79 -9.94
N TYR A 44 24.19 -2.15 -10.12
CA TYR A 44 23.54 -1.43 -9.04
C TYR A 44 23.02 -2.36 -7.94
N GLY A 45 22.45 -3.51 -8.32
CA GLY A 45 22.03 -4.54 -7.37
C GLY A 45 23.19 -5.04 -6.51
N ALA A 46 24.35 -5.32 -7.11
CA ALA A 46 25.55 -5.73 -6.38
C ALA A 46 26.05 -4.64 -5.41
N GLY A 47 26.01 -3.37 -5.83
CA GLY A 47 26.34 -2.23 -4.99
C GLY A 47 25.39 -2.08 -3.80
N LEU A 48 24.08 -2.22 -4.04
CA LEU A 48 23.05 -2.14 -3.01
C LEU A 48 23.15 -3.29 -2.02
N ALA A 49 23.34 -4.52 -2.49
CA ALA A 49 23.55 -5.70 -1.65
C ALA A 49 24.75 -5.51 -0.72
N ARG A 50 25.85 -4.95 -1.25
CA ARG A 50 27.03 -4.62 -0.44
C ARG A 50 26.74 -3.56 0.59
N ALA A 51 26.01 -2.50 0.24
CA ALA A 51 25.63 -1.44 1.18
C ALA A 51 24.75 -1.99 2.32
N VAL A 52 23.73 -2.78 2.00
CA VAL A 52 22.86 -3.46 2.98
C VAL A 52 23.71 -4.34 3.89
N GLY A 53 24.58 -5.19 3.34
CA GLY A 53 25.44 -6.08 4.13
C GLY A 53 26.38 -5.33 5.09
N LEU A 54 26.90 -4.16 4.69
CA LEU A 54 27.73 -3.30 5.55
C LEU A 54 26.95 -2.64 6.69
N LEU A 55 25.65 -2.41 6.49
CA LEU A 55 24.76 -1.82 7.49
C LEU A 55 24.19 -2.88 8.44
N SER A 56 23.77 -4.05 7.97
CA SER A 56 23.09 -5.08 8.79
C SER A 56 23.86 -5.55 10.03
N GLY A 57 25.18 -5.36 10.09
CA GLY A 57 26.03 -5.68 11.25
C GLY A 57 26.18 -4.56 12.29
N ARG A 58 25.51 -3.41 12.13
CA ARG A 58 25.60 -2.28 13.07
C ARG A 58 24.45 -2.33 14.08
N SER A 59 24.73 -1.89 15.31
CA SER A 59 23.70 -1.72 16.35
C SER A 59 22.71 -0.61 15.99
N GLY A 60 21.44 -0.75 16.39
CA GLY A 60 20.46 0.35 16.32
C GLY A 60 19.60 0.39 15.07
N ALA A 61 19.27 -0.76 14.47
CA ALA A 61 18.40 -0.88 13.29
C ALA A 61 18.79 0.09 12.14
N PRO A 62 20.03 0.04 11.65
CA PRO A 62 20.60 1.03 10.72
C PRO A 62 19.89 1.10 9.35
N LEU A 63 19.09 0.09 9.02
CA LEU A 63 18.29 0.05 7.79
C LEU A 63 16.90 0.68 7.97
N SER A 64 16.42 0.93 9.19
CA SER A 64 15.02 1.30 9.45
C SER A 64 14.53 2.47 8.59
N ALA A 65 15.31 3.55 8.52
CA ALA A 65 14.96 4.72 7.71
C ALA A 65 14.89 4.41 6.21
N LEU A 66 15.69 3.47 5.71
CA LEU A 66 15.66 3.03 4.31
C LEU A 66 14.44 2.12 4.06
N LEU A 67 14.08 1.30 5.05
CA LEU A 67 12.93 0.41 4.98
C LEU A 67 11.60 1.15 5.17
N ASP A 68 11.59 2.33 5.79
CA ASP A 68 10.39 3.16 5.95
C ASP A 68 10.19 4.17 4.81
N ASP A 69 11.19 4.36 3.94
CA ASP A 69 11.11 5.20 2.74
C ASP A 69 10.62 4.39 1.54
N GLU A 70 9.55 4.86 0.88
CA GLU A 70 8.90 4.15 -0.23
C GLU A 70 9.85 3.84 -1.39
N VAL A 71 10.65 4.83 -1.79
CA VAL A 71 11.55 4.69 -2.95
C VAL A 71 12.66 3.69 -2.64
N THR A 72 13.26 3.84 -1.46
CA THR A 72 14.39 3.00 -1.06
C THR A 72 13.95 1.57 -0.79
N ALA A 73 12.81 1.38 -0.11
CA ALA A 73 12.23 0.06 0.06
C ALA A 73 11.88 -0.59 -1.28
N GLY A 74 11.29 0.16 -2.22
CA GLY A 74 11.01 -0.35 -3.56
C GLY A 74 12.24 -0.79 -4.34
N LEU A 75 13.36 -0.06 -4.24
CA LEU A 75 14.64 -0.49 -4.82
C LEU A 75 15.16 -1.78 -4.18
N LEU A 76 15.04 -1.91 -2.86
CA LEU A 76 15.45 -3.12 -2.15
C LEU A 76 14.59 -4.32 -2.55
N VAL A 77 13.28 -4.14 -2.70
CA VAL A 77 12.39 -5.21 -3.17
C VAL A 77 12.70 -5.60 -4.61
N LEU A 78 12.88 -4.63 -5.51
CA LEU A 78 13.22 -4.87 -6.91
C LEU A 78 14.50 -5.72 -7.09
N HIS A 79 15.46 -5.57 -6.18
CA HIS A 79 16.71 -6.33 -6.18
C HIS A 79 16.68 -7.57 -5.27
N GLU A 80 15.53 -7.95 -4.69
CA GLU A 80 15.39 -9.07 -3.75
C GLU A 80 16.28 -8.94 -2.50
N LEU A 81 16.53 -7.70 -2.06
CA LEU A 81 17.39 -7.35 -0.93
C LEU A 81 16.62 -6.87 0.31
N HIS A 82 15.29 -6.76 0.23
CA HIS A 82 14.48 -6.35 1.36
C HIS A 82 14.50 -7.41 2.47
N PRO A 83 14.90 -7.08 3.72
CA PRO A 83 15.07 -8.06 4.78
C PRO A 83 13.74 -8.55 5.37
N ASP A 84 12.70 -7.70 5.31
CA ASP A 84 11.40 -8.04 5.88
C ASP A 84 10.56 -8.91 4.91
N ASP A 85 9.76 -9.79 5.51
CA ASP A 85 8.78 -10.62 4.80
C ASP A 85 7.60 -9.80 4.27
N LEU A 86 6.80 -10.42 3.39
CA LEU A 86 5.69 -9.75 2.72
C LEU A 86 4.67 -9.13 3.71
N PRO A 87 4.19 -9.82 4.77
CA PRO A 87 3.30 -9.21 5.75
C PRO A 87 3.87 -7.94 6.39
N THR A 88 5.14 -7.97 6.81
CA THR A 88 5.79 -6.81 7.43
C THR A 88 5.92 -5.65 6.43
N ARG A 89 6.17 -5.93 5.15
CA ARG A 89 6.21 -4.91 4.09
C ARG A 89 4.84 -4.31 3.83
N VAL A 90 3.77 -5.11 3.85
CA VAL A 90 2.39 -4.61 3.75
C VAL A 90 2.09 -3.67 4.93
N ASP A 91 2.46 -4.03 6.16
CA ASP A 91 2.28 -3.15 7.31
C ASP A 91 3.06 -1.83 7.18
N ARG A 92 4.25 -1.84 6.58
CA ARG A 92 4.99 -0.61 6.24
C ARG A 92 4.24 0.24 5.23
N ALA A 93 3.71 -0.39 4.17
CA ALA A 93 2.92 0.30 3.16
C ALA A 93 1.68 0.99 3.74
N LEU A 94 0.93 0.31 4.60
CA LEU A 94 -0.27 0.86 5.24
C LEU A 94 0.06 2.03 6.17
N ARG A 95 1.20 1.97 6.86
CA ARG A 95 1.70 3.11 7.67
C ARG A 95 2.12 4.29 6.80
N ALA A 96 2.86 4.05 5.71
CA ALA A 96 3.31 5.08 4.79
C ALA A 96 2.14 5.78 4.08
N SER A 97 1.10 5.02 3.73
CA SER A 97 -0.11 5.56 3.10
C SER A 97 -1.03 6.33 4.06
N GLY A 98 -0.71 6.36 5.37
CA GLY A 98 -1.58 6.95 6.40
C GLY A 98 -2.88 6.17 6.63
N ALA A 99 -2.95 4.92 6.16
CA ALA A 99 -4.13 4.06 6.26
C ALA A 99 -4.18 3.27 7.58
N GLY A 100 -3.96 3.96 8.70
CA GLY A 100 -3.85 3.33 10.03
C GLY A 100 -5.09 2.59 10.52
N SER A 101 -6.23 2.74 9.84
CA SER A 101 -7.47 2.00 10.12
C SER A 101 -7.65 0.74 9.28
N LEU A 102 -6.68 0.38 8.43
CA LEU A 102 -6.72 -0.85 7.64
C LEU A 102 -5.83 -1.91 8.26
N GLU A 103 -6.36 -3.13 8.37
CA GLU A 103 -5.62 -4.32 8.78
C GLU A 103 -5.69 -5.41 7.70
N ILE A 104 -4.67 -6.26 7.65
CA ILE A 104 -4.64 -7.43 6.78
C ILE A 104 -5.71 -8.42 7.25
N ALA A 105 -6.71 -8.67 6.40
CA ALA A 105 -7.72 -9.71 6.62
C ALA A 105 -7.29 -11.04 6.00
N GLU A 106 -6.75 -10.98 4.79
CA GLU A 106 -6.24 -12.15 4.06
C GLU A 106 -5.07 -11.74 3.16
N LEU A 107 -4.06 -12.59 3.08
CA LEU A 107 -2.89 -12.40 2.23
C LEU A 107 -2.56 -13.72 1.53
N ASP A 108 -2.75 -13.75 0.21
CA ASP A 108 -2.35 -14.84 -0.66
C ASP A 108 -1.14 -14.38 -1.50
N ALA A 109 0.05 -14.70 -0.99
CA ALA A 109 1.31 -14.38 -1.64
C ALA A 109 1.50 -15.10 -2.99
N THR A 110 0.88 -16.27 -3.16
CA THR A 110 1.05 -17.07 -4.40
C THR A 110 0.20 -16.49 -5.52
N ALA A 111 -1.01 -16.02 -5.20
CA ALA A 111 -1.89 -15.40 -6.16
C ALA A 111 -1.78 -13.87 -6.24
N GLY A 112 -0.90 -13.26 -5.43
CA GLY A 112 -0.72 -11.80 -5.38
C GLY A 112 -1.97 -11.05 -4.93
N ARG A 113 -2.77 -11.63 -4.03
CA ARG A 113 -4.02 -11.03 -3.53
C ARG A 113 -3.88 -10.60 -2.08
N LEU A 114 -4.34 -9.38 -1.79
CA LEU A 114 -4.43 -8.81 -0.46
C LEU A 114 -5.86 -8.32 -0.20
N THR A 115 -6.46 -8.79 0.88
CA THR A 115 -7.74 -8.29 1.38
C THR A 115 -7.49 -7.54 2.67
N LEU A 116 -7.90 -6.27 2.70
CA LEU A 116 -7.83 -5.38 3.84
C LEU A 116 -9.21 -5.19 4.44
N ARG A 117 -9.28 -5.10 5.76
CA ARG A 117 -10.51 -4.78 6.50
C ARG A 117 -10.32 -3.47 7.25
N GLN A 118 -11.35 -2.62 7.20
CA GLN A 118 -11.41 -1.45 8.06
C GLN A 118 -11.65 -1.84 9.53
N VAL A 119 -10.87 -1.29 10.44
CA VAL A 119 -11.08 -1.35 11.88
C VAL A 119 -11.90 -0.12 12.27
N ASP A 120 -13.11 -0.35 12.77
CA ASP A 120 -13.97 0.71 13.29
C ASP A 120 -13.41 1.21 14.64
N ASP A 121 -12.59 2.25 14.60
CA ASP A 121 -12.11 2.95 15.80
C ASP A 121 -13.16 3.91 16.38
N GLY A 122 -14.46 3.57 16.36
CA GLY A 122 -15.54 4.29 17.04
C GLY A 122 -15.72 5.80 16.74
N ALA A 123 -14.88 6.40 15.92
CA ALA A 123 -14.76 7.83 15.68
C ALA A 123 -15.17 8.12 14.25
N HIS A 124 -16.47 8.42 14.10
CA HIS A 124 -17.09 9.20 13.03
C HIS A 124 -16.27 9.43 11.75
N GLY A 125 -16.05 8.39 10.95
CA GLY A 125 -15.58 8.54 9.58
C GLY A 125 -16.78 8.78 8.67
N CYS A 126 -16.91 9.96 8.07
CA CYS A 126 -17.81 10.12 6.92
C CYS A 126 -17.39 9.09 5.88
N GLY A 127 -18.25 8.09 5.64
CA GLY A 127 -18.17 7.19 4.47
C GLY A 127 -18.49 7.93 3.18
N CYS A 128 -17.84 9.07 2.98
CA CYS A 128 -17.88 9.86 1.78
C CYS A 128 -17.11 9.05 0.70
N PRO A 129 -17.74 8.67 -0.42
CA PRO A 129 -17.12 7.78 -1.41
C PRO A 129 -15.81 8.35 -1.99
N SER A 130 -15.71 9.67 -2.07
CA SER A 130 -14.52 10.39 -2.56
C SER A 130 -13.28 10.18 -1.66
N THR A 131 -13.45 10.12 -0.34
CA THR A 131 -12.35 9.87 0.61
C THR A 131 -11.90 8.41 0.60
N ASN A 132 -12.80 7.47 0.32
CA ASN A 132 -12.43 6.06 0.16
C ASN A 132 -11.64 5.80 -1.13
N ALA A 133 -11.99 6.49 -2.23
CA ALA A 133 -11.24 6.38 -3.48
C ALA A 133 -9.81 6.93 -3.36
N ALA A 134 -9.66 8.11 -2.74
CA ALA A 134 -8.33 8.70 -2.51
C ALA A 134 -7.46 7.85 -1.57
N LEU A 135 -8.04 7.32 -0.48
CA LEU A 135 -7.36 6.40 0.42
C LEU A 135 -6.89 5.13 -0.32
N ARG A 136 -7.76 4.57 -1.17
CA ARG A 136 -7.43 3.39 -1.97
C ARG A 136 -6.26 3.66 -2.91
N GLU A 137 -6.28 4.77 -3.64
CA GLU A 137 -5.19 5.16 -4.55
C GLU A 137 -3.87 5.33 -3.78
N GLN A 138 -3.91 5.93 -2.59
CA GLN A 138 -2.72 6.12 -1.76
C GLN A 138 -2.17 4.78 -1.23
N VAL A 139 -3.04 3.88 -0.79
CA VAL A 139 -2.66 2.52 -0.35
C VAL A 139 -2.06 1.73 -1.51
N GLU A 140 -2.68 1.76 -2.69
CA GLU A 140 -2.17 1.09 -3.89
C GLU A 140 -0.80 1.66 -4.30
N ALA A 141 -0.62 2.99 -4.23
CA ALA A 141 0.66 3.63 -4.50
C ALA A 141 1.76 3.17 -3.54
N SER A 142 1.51 3.17 -2.23
CA SER A 142 2.48 2.70 -1.24
C SER A 142 2.77 1.19 -1.39
N LEU A 143 1.73 0.37 -1.60
CA LEU A 143 1.89 -1.08 -1.84
C LEU A 143 2.72 -1.35 -3.10
N SER A 144 2.58 -0.54 -4.14
CA SER A 144 3.39 -0.68 -5.35
C SER A 144 4.89 -0.55 -5.07
N CYS A 145 5.27 0.22 -4.04
CA CYS A 145 6.66 0.35 -3.61
C CYS A 145 7.10 -0.80 -2.69
N PHE A 146 6.32 -1.14 -1.66
CA PHE A 146 6.74 -2.10 -0.63
C PHE A 146 6.43 -3.57 -0.97
N ALA A 147 5.39 -3.82 -1.77
CA ALA A 147 4.87 -5.14 -2.07
C ALA A 147 4.36 -5.24 -3.53
N PRO A 148 5.23 -5.01 -4.54
CA PRO A 148 4.88 -5.02 -5.96
C PRO A 148 4.34 -6.36 -6.46
N GLU A 149 4.56 -7.47 -5.75
CA GLU A 149 3.98 -8.77 -6.09
C GLU A 149 2.45 -8.84 -5.84
N LEU A 150 1.89 -7.88 -5.10
CA LEU A 150 0.45 -7.81 -4.83
C LEU A 150 -0.26 -7.08 -5.98
N THR A 151 -0.78 -7.87 -6.92
CA THR A 151 -1.47 -7.36 -8.11
C THR A 151 -2.95 -7.04 -7.87
N THR A 152 -3.54 -7.55 -6.79
CA THR A 152 -4.96 -7.34 -6.50
C THR A 152 -5.16 -6.96 -5.04
N VAL A 153 -5.74 -5.79 -4.82
CA VAL A 153 -6.02 -5.25 -3.48
C VAL A 153 -7.52 -5.02 -3.33
N GLU A 154 -8.13 -5.68 -2.36
CA GLU A 154 -9.54 -5.52 -2.02
C GLU A 154 -9.65 -4.88 -0.63
N ILE A 155 -10.47 -3.85 -0.50
CA ILE A 155 -10.75 -3.22 0.80
C ILE A 155 -12.19 -3.53 1.14
N ALA A 156 -12.39 -4.46 2.07
CA ALA A 156 -13.70 -4.80 2.59
C ALA A 156 -14.18 -3.70 3.55
N THR A 157 -15.28 -3.04 3.20
CA THR A 157 -16.05 -2.25 4.16
C THR A 157 -16.85 -3.20 5.02
N ALA A 158 -16.68 -3.14 6.34
CA ALA A 158 -17.56 -3.87 7.25
C ALA A 158 -19.02 -3.47 6.95
N GLU A 159 -19.89 -4.45 6.67
CA GLU A 159 -21.32 -4.19 6.58
C GLU A 159 -21.76 -3.63 7.94
N ARG A 160 -22.21 -2.37 7.95
CA ARG A 160 -22.84 -1.77 9.13
C ARG A 160 -24.04 -2.63 9.49
N GLY A 161 -23.91 -3.49 10.50
CA GLY A 161 -25.03 -4.22 11.07
C GLY A 161 -26.17 -3.26 11.38
N PRO A 162 -27.45 -3.68 11.23
CA PRO A 162 -28.58 -2.78 11.25
C PRO A 162 -28.55 -1.91 12.50
N SER A 163 -28.56 -0.59 12.32
CA SER A 163 -28.58 0.37 13.42
C SER A 163 -29.80 0.07 14.29
N LEU A 164 -29.57 -0.45 15.50
CA LEU A 164 -30.62 -0.67 16.47
C LEU A 164 -31.25 0.69 16.81
N LEU A 165 -32.37 0.98 16.17
CA LEU A 165 -33.18 2.15 16.50
C LEU A 165 -33.72 1.91 17.92
N GLN A 166 -33.20 2.65 18.89
CA GLN A 166 -33.79 2.72 20.23
C GLN A 166 -35.16 3.41 20.10
N ILE A 167 -36.21 2.60 20.00
CA ILE A 167 -37.58 3.10 20.12
C ILE A 167 -37.81 3.42 21.59
N GLY A 168 -37.64 4.70 21.95
CA GLY A 168 -38.03 5.21 23.26
C GLY A 168 -39.54 5.08 23.44
N ILE A 169 -39.96 4.35 24.47
CA ILE A 169 -41.37 4.29 24.87
C ILE A 169 -41.76 5.65 25.45
N ARG A 170 -42.77 6.28 24.85
CA ARG A 170 -43.35 7.55 25.31
C ARG A 170 -43.96 7.37 26.72
N PRO A 171 -43.48 8.07 27.77
CA PRO A 171 -44.11 7.99 29.09
C PRO A 171 -45.53 8.56 29.05
N GLY A 172 -46.42 7.90 29.79
CA GLY A 172 -47.89 7.98 29.67
C GLY A 172 -48.52 9.35 29.89
N ALA A 173 -49.66 9.54 29.24
CA ALA A 173 -50.58 10.65 29.49
C ALA A 173 -51.20 10.54 30.90
N PRO A 174 -51.38 11.65 31.62
CA PRO A 174 -52.05 11.63 32.92
C PRO A 174 -53.54 11.34 32.77
N ALA A 175 -54.03 10.39 33.59
CA ALA A 175 -55.44 10.07 33.74
C ALA A 175 -56.20 11.26 34.33
N ALA A 176 -57.34 11.60 33.72
CA ALA A 176 -58.28 12.57 34.24
C ALA A 176 -58.90 12.05 35.55
N ALA A 177 -58.65 12.76 36.65
CA ALA A 177 -59.38 12.55 37.91
C ALA A 177 -60.59 13.50 37.93
N THR A 178 -61.77 12.89 37.90
CA THR A 178 -63.05 13.49 38.26
C THR A 178 -63.12 13.59 39.79
N GLU A 179 -63.29 14.79 40.33
CA GLU A 179 -63.84 14.96 41.68
C GLU A 179 -65.05 15.91 41.64
N ALA A 180 -66.14 15.39 42.19
CA ALA A 180 -67.41 16.04 42.38
C ALA A 180 -67.43 16.79 43.72
N ARG A 181 -68.05 17.98 43.73
CA ARG A 181 -68.86 18.43 44.87
C ARG A 181 -69.95 19.36 44.41
#